data_AF-A0A383W917-F1
#
_entry.id   AF-A0A383W917-F1
#
_cell.length_a   1.000
_cell.length_b   1.000
_cell.length_c   1.000
_cell.angle_alpha   90.00
_cell.angle_beta   90.00
_cell.angle_gamma   90.00
#
_symmetry.space_group_name_H-M   'P 1'
#
loop_
_entity.id
_entity.type
_entity.pdbx_description
1 polymer ?
#
loop_
_entity_poly.entity_id
_entity_poly.type
_entity_poly.pdbx_seq_one_letter_code
_entity_poly.pdbx_strand_id
1 'polypeptide(L)'
;MPRADTPADADVPKQQQEQQQQQQQQQPEQDPQQQLQQLVEPQLDASKRRQLEDELRDPKNFLEYFLPRPLRLAFFGFSAASTFVAALISAAQLIQEPALQAAATGGAQNLVINVIGLLVFGGLFYADSAAGEARVEQRRQLRQAQIKSGDREVFRDEQGQTMSRLKEVDDDWIARRLERWGKRDGMPFLGPKKAAIIQQLLQQHQPQLAVEVGTMAGYSAIKIAQQQQQQQQQQPEQDPQQQLQQLVEPQLDASKRRQLEDELRDPKNFLEYFLPRPLRLAFFGFSAASTFVAALISAAQLIQEPALQAAATGGAQNLVINVIGLLVFGGLFYADSAAGEARVEQRRQLRQAQIKSGDREVFRDEQGQTMSRLKEVDDDWIARRLERWGKRDGMPFLGPKKAAIIQQLLQQHQPQLAVEVGTMAGYSAIKIAQVLPPGGRLVSIEKDLSWLLVAKRFLWQASQGEANKQRSTPLGSTVDVWWGDAVSKLPEVASKYGRAIDFLLLDGTPKETLAYLQAAEQHLSPGAMVVADNAGVFAEGGMKPYLQYVRGSSSYSSRYIATTLEWRDDVEDGLEVSTRL
;
A
#
# COMPACT_ATOMS: atom_id res chain seq x y z
N MET A 1 -61.49 36.44 66.84
CA MET A 1 -60.35 35.81 67.54
C MET A 1 -59.58 34.98 66.51
N PRO A 2 -58.23 35.00 66.50
CA PRO A 2 -57.43 35.09 65.27
C PRO A 2 -56.81 33.77 64.76
N ARG A 3 -56.25 33.87 63.54
CA ARG A 3 -55.50 32.86 62.75
C ARG A 3 -54.29 32.28 63.50
N ALA A 4 -53.96 31.03 63.20
CA ALA A 4 -52.65 30.44 63.50
C ALA A 4 -52.15 29.64 62.28
N ASP A 5 -50.95 30.00 61.86
CA ASP A 5 -50.23 29.56 60.66
C ASP A 5 -49.53 28.20 60.85
N THR A 6 -49.45 27.42 59.78
CA THR A 6 -48.65 26.19 59.65
C THR A 6 -47.18 26.51 59.31
N PRO A 7 -46.18 25.79 59.85
CA PRO A 7 -44.78 26.00 59.50
C PRO A 7 -44.39 25.24 58.23
N ALA A 8 -43.62 25.91 57.37
CA ALA A 8 -42.96 25.37 56.20
C ALA A 8 -41.50 25.03 56.55
N ASP A 9 -41.06 23.81 56.23
CA ASP A 9 -39.64 23.45 56.26
C ASP A 9 -39.39 22.25 55.33
N ALA A 10 -38.80 22.49 54.15
CA ALA A 10 -38.06 21.53 53.32
C ALA A 10 -37.53 22.20 52.04
N ASP A 11 -36.51 23.06 52.15
CA ASP A 11 -35.81 23.63 50.98
C ASP A 11 -34.28 23.60 51.13
N VAL A 12 -33.76 22.51 51.69
CA VAL A 12 -32.33 22.27 51.92
C VAL A 12 -31.55 21.62 50.75
N PRO A 13 -32.14 20.93 49.74
CA PRO A 13 -31.32 20.31 48.68
C PRO A 13 -30.76 21.30 47.64
N LYS A 14 -31.42 22.43 47.39
CA LYS A 14 -31.03 23.36 46.32
C LYS A 14 -29.82 24.22 46.68
N GLN A 15 -29.72 24.69 47.92
CA GLN A 15 -28.58 25.52 48.34
C GLN A 15 -27.25 24.72 48.39
N GLN A 16 -27.30 23.42 48.72
CA GLN A 16 -26.11 22.57 48.66
C GLN A 16 -25.69 22.24 47.22
N GLN A 17 -26.63 22.09 46.30
CA GLN A 17 -26.32 21.91 44.87
C GLN A 17 -25.78 23.17 44.21
N GLU A 18 -26.32 24.35 44.55
CA GLU A 18 -25.81 25.64 44.06
C GLU A 18 -24.43 25.97 44.63
N GLN A 19 -24.15 25.64 45.91
CA GLN A 19 -22.81 25.78 46.47
C GLN A 19 -21.80 24.80 45.85
N GLN A 20 -22.21 23.57 45.50
CA GLN A 20 -21.33 22.64 44.77
C GLN A 20 -21.06 23.09 43.33
N GLN A 21 -22.05 23.66 42.63
CA GLN A 21 -21.86 24.22 41.29
C GLN A 21 -20.99 25.48 41.30
N GLN A 22 -21.15 26.36 42.30
CA GLN A 22 -20.31 27.55 42.46
C GLN A 22 -18.87 27.19 42.88
N GLN A 23 -18.67 26.13 43.68
CA GLN A 23 -17.32 25.63 43.97
C GLN A 23 -16.64 24.95 42.76
N GLN A 24 -17.40 24.31 41.86
CA GLN A 24 -16.87 23.78 40.60
C GLN A 24 -16.51 24.87 39.58
N GLN A 25 -17.21 26.01 39.59
CA GLN A 25 -16.92 27.16 38.71
C GLN A 25 -15.75 28.05 39.20
N GLN A 26 -15.32 27.90 40.45
CA GLN A 26 -14.22 28.69 41.04
C GLN A 26 -12.88 27.96 41.13
N GLN A 27 -12.80 26.69 40.71
CA GLN A 27 -11.49 26.06 40.52
C GLN A 27 -10.86 26.63 39.25
N PRO A 28 -9.58 27.07 39.28
CA PRO A 28 -8.90 27.47 38.05
C PRO A 28 -9.01 26.33 37.06
N GLU A 29 -9.36 26.63 35.80
CA GLU A 29 -9.37 25.65 34.69
C GLU A 29 -8.00 24.96 34.65
N GLN A 30 -7.89 23.84 35.35
CA GLN A 30 -6.72 23.00 35.27
C GLN A 30 -6.77 22.36 33.89
N ASP A 31 -5.65 22.44 33.18
CA ASP A 31 -5.46 21.76 31.91
C ASP A 31 -5.99 20.32 32.03
N PRO A 32 -6.91 19.89 31.15
CA PRO A 32 -7.45 18.53 31.16
C PRO A 32 -6.36 17.45 31.21
N GLN A 33 -5.16 17.74 30.69
CA GLN A 33 -4.00 16.86 30.79
C GLN A 33 -3.45 16.74 32.22
N GLN A 34 -3.48 17.81 33.01
CA GLN A 34 -2.99 17.83 34.40
C GLN A 34 -3.94 17.10 35.36
N GLN A 35 -5.26 17.23 35.19
CA GLN A 35 -6.23 16.47 35.99
C GLN A 35 -6.11 14.95 35.79
N LEU A 36 -5.88 14.50 34.56
CA LEU A 36 -5.66 13.08 34.25
C LEU A 36 -4.30 12.55 34.73
N GLN A 37 -3.27 13.41 34.81
CA GLN A 37 -1.96 13.05 35.35
C GLN A 37 -1.96 12.83 36.86
N GLN A 38 -2.88 13.46 37.60
CA GLN A 38 -3.02 13.31 39.05
C GLN A 38 -3.73 12.00 39.46
N LEU A 39 -4.45 11.35 38.54
CA LEU A 39 -5.19 10.09 38.76
C LEU A 39 -4.37 8.82 38.44
N VAL A 40 -3.04 8.94 38.33
CA VAL A 40 -2.15 7.88 37.79
C VAL A 40 -1.66 6.94 38.90
N GLU A 41 -2.08 5.68 38.82
CA GLU A 41 -1.49 4.53 39.52
C GLU A 41 -0.06 4.18 39.00
N PRO A 42 0.74 3.37 39.72
CA PRO A 42 2.20 3.31 39.53
C PRO A 42 2.66 2.89 38.12
N GLN A 43 3.86 3.33 37.77
CA GLN A 43 4.46 3.23 36.43
C GLN A 43 4.35 1.82 35.82
N LEU A 44 3.68 1.71 34.67
CA LEU A 44 3.86 0.59 33.76
C LEU A 44 5.24 0.69 33.10
N ASP A 45 6.09 -0.30 33.37
CA ASP A 45 7.37 -0.46 32.67
C ASP A 45 7.16 -0.62 31.16
N ALA A 46 8.13 -0.19 30.36
CA ALA A 46 8.10 -0.23 28.90
C ALA A 46 7.94 -1.66 28.35
N SER A 47 8.46 -2.66 29.05
CA SER A 47 8.27 -4.08 28.72
C SER A 47 6.80 -4.49 28.85
N LYS A 48 6.16 -4.13 29.96
CA LYS A 48 4.76 -4.43 30.29
C LYS A 48 3.79 -3.67 29.39
N ARG A 49 4.14 -2.44 28.99
CA ARG A 49 3.41 -1.69 27.95
C ARG A 49 3.40 -2.43 26.62
N ARG A 50 4.56 -2.93 26.15
CA ARG A 50 4.65 -3.72 24.90
C ARG A 50 3.84 -5.01 24.98
N GLN A 51 3.96 -5.73 26.09
CA GLN A 51 3.18 -6.94 26.32
C GLN A 51 1.67 -6.67 26.23
N LEU A 52 1.19 -5.56 26.83
CA LEU A 52 -0.21 -5.15 26.71
C LEU A 52 -0.59 -4.69 25.30
N GLU A 53 0.31 -4.01 24.58
CA GLU A 53 0.10 -3.62 23.17
C GLU A 53 -0.04 -4.87 22.28
N ASP A 54 0.80 -5.88 22.47
CA ASP A 54 0.77 -7.14 21.72
C ASP A 54 -0.45 -8.00 22.12
N GLU A 55 -0.76 -8.12 23.42
CA GLU A 55 -1.93 -8.85 23.92
C GLU A 55 -3.27 -8.25 23.46
N LEU A 56 -3.33 -6.94 23.20
CA LEU A 56 -4.52 -6.25 22.70
C LEU A 56 -4.60 -6.18 21.17
N ARG A 57 -3.49 -6.47 20.47
CA ARG A 57 -3.37 -6.40 19.01
C ARG A 57 -3.84 -7.68 18.33
N ASP A 58 -3.53 -8.84 18.92
CA ASP A 58 -3.80 -10.13 18.29
C ASP A 58 -5.04 -10.84 18.88
N PRO A 59 -5.97 -11.32 18.05
CA PRO A 59 -7.08 -12.15 18.50
C PRO A 59 -6.55 -13.47 19.05
N LYS A 60 -6.96 -13.84 20.28
CA LYS A 60 -6.37 -14.97 21.00
C LYS A 60 -6.91 -16.33 20.54
N ASN A 61 -8.01 -16.34 19.80
CA ASN A 61 -8.67 -17.55 19.32
C ASN A 61 -9.41 -17.28 17.99
N PHE A 62 -9.74 -18.37 17.28
CA PHE A 62 -10.37 -18.33 15.96
C PHE A 62 -11.65 -17.47 15.94
N LEU A 63 -12.50 -17.58 16.96
CA LEU A 63 -13.73 -16.79 17.02
C LEU A 63 -13.49 -15.28 17.21
N GLU A 64 -12.43 -14.89 17.92
CA GLU A 64 -12.03 -13.49 18.03
C GLU A 64 -11.47 -12.91 16.73
N TYR A 65 -10.88 -13.76 15.89
CA TYR A 65 -10.36 -13.38 14.58
C TYR A 65 -11.48 -13.09 13.57
N PHE A 66 -12.56 -13.88 13.59
CA PHE A 66 -13.61 -13.81 12.58
C PHE A 66 -14.85 -12.97 12.96
N LEU A 67 -15.12 -12.75 14.26
CA LEU A 67 -16.36 -12.09 14.69
C LEU A 67 -16.11 -10.98 15.74
N PRO A 68 -16.52 -9.71 15.50
CA PRO A 68 -16.43 -8.63 16.48
C PRO A 68 -17.18 -8.92 17.79
N ARG A 69 -16.64 -8.46 18.93
CA ARG A 69 -17.24 -8.67 20.27
C ARG A 69 -18.74 -8.37 20.38
N PRO A 70 -19.30 -7.25 19.88
CA PRO A 70 -20.73 -7.01 19.99
C PRO A 70 -21.57 -8.07 19.25
N LEU A 71 -21.08 -8.56 18.11
CA LEU A 71 -21.74 -9.62 17.34
C LEU A 71 -21.61 -10.98 18.01
N ARG A 72 -20.47 -11.27 18.66
CA ARG A 72 -20.33 -12.50 19.46
C ARG A 72 -21.25 -12.50 20.67
N LEU A 73 -21.29 -11.39 21.42
CA LEU A 73 -22.19 -11.26 22.57
C LEU A 73 -23.65 -11.33 22.14
N ALA A 74 -24.01 -10.69 21.01
CA ALA A 74 -25.35 -10.81 20.45
C ALA A 74 -25.66 -12.24 20.01
N PHE A 75 -24.74 -12.92 19.32
CA PHE A 75 -24.91 -14.30 18.86
C PHE A 75 -25.03 -15.28 20.03
N PHE A 76 -24.12 -15.24 21.01
CA PHE A 76 -24.17 -16.10 22.19
C PHE A 76 -25.37 -15.78 23.07
N GLY A 77 -25.67 -14.50 23.29
CA GLY A 77 -26.82 -14.06 24.08
C GLY A 77 -28.15 -14.45 23.44
N PHE A 78 -28.31 -14.24 22.13
CA PHE A 78 -29.50 -14.64 21.40
C PHE A 78 -29.65 -16.16 21.35
N SER A 79 -28.57 -16.89 21.10
CA SER A 79 -28.57 -18.36 21.10
C SER A 79 -28.92 -18.91 22.48
N ALA A 80 -28.35 -18.35 23.55
CA ALA A 80 -28.65 -18.73 24.94
C ALA A 80 -30.13 -18.45 25.28
N ALA A 81 -30.65 -17.27 24.94
CA ALA A 81 -32.05 -16.91 25.16
C ALA A 81 -33.00 -17.80 24.34
N SER A 82 -32.66 -18.10 23.09
CA SER A 82 -33.44 -19.01 22.24
C SER A 82 -33.48 -20.42 22.82
N THR A 83 -32.33 -20.95 23.27
CA THR A 83 -32.27 -22.28 23.90
C THR A 83 -32.97 -22.32 25.25
N PHE A 84 -32.97 -21.22 26.01
CA PHE A 84 -33.72 -21.09 27.25
C PHE A 84 -35.23 -21.18 27.02
N VAL A 85 -35.75 -20.38 26.07
CA VAL A 85 -37.18 -20.39 25.71
C VAL A 85 -37.57 -21.76 25.16
N ALA A 86 -36.75 -22.36 24.30
CA ALA A 86 -36.99 -23.71 23.78
C ALA A 86 -36.97 -24.78 24.89
N ALA A 87 -36.09 -24.65 25.90
CA ALA A 87 -36.07 -25.53 27.07
C ALA A 87 -37.35 -25.37 27.92
N LEU A 88 -37.83 -24.15 28.14
CA LEU A 88 -39.08 -23.90 28.86
C LEU A 88 -40.30 -24.49 28.14
N ILE A 89 -40.36 -24.33 26.81
CA ILE A 89 -41.43 -24.92 25.99
C ILE A 89 -41.37 -26.44 26.05
N SER A 90 -40.18 -27.03 25.91
CA SER A 90 -39.98 -28.49 25.98
C SER A 90 -40.35 -29.04 27.37
N ALA A 91 -40.04 -28.31 28.44
CA ALA A 91 -40.40 -28.68 29.80
C ALA A 91 -41.92 -28.58 30.04
N ALA A 92 -42.56 -27.53 29.54
CA ALA A 92 -44.01 -27.36 29.65
C ALA A 92 -44.77 -28.46 28.90
N GLN A 93 -44.29 -28.86 27.72
CA GLN A 93 -44.85 -29.98 26.95
C GLN A 93 -44.71 -31.31 27.72
N LEU A 94 -43.57 -31.54 28.36
CA LEU A 94 -43.34 -32.75 29.17
C LEU A 94 -44.29 -32.86 30.38
N ILE A 95 -44.74 -31.73 30.93
CA ILE A 95 -45.68 -31.68 32.05
C ILE A 95 -47.12 -31.95 31.59
N GLN A 96 -47.45 -31.62 30.34
CA GLN A 96 -48.81 -31.73 29.79
C GLN A 96 -49.07 -33.05 29.05
N GLU A 97 -48.04 -33.79 28.62
CA GLU A 97 -48.20 -35.05 27.88
C GLU A 97 -48.23 -36.30 28.80
N PRO A 98 -49.10 -37.29 28.54
CA PRO A 98 -49.05 -38.59 29.22
C PRO A 98 -47.76 -39.35 28.84
N ALA A 99 -47.12 -40.00 29.82
CA ALA A 99 -45.75 -40.53 29.75
C ALA A 99 -45.41 -41.43 28.54
N LEU A 100 -46.40 -42.08 27.91
CA LEU A 100 -46.23 -42.92 26.72
C LEU A 100 -46.09 -42.12 25.40
N GLN A 101 -46.64 -40.90 25.31
CA GLN A 101 -46.54 -40.05 24.11
C GLN A 101 -45.26 -39.20 24.12
N ALA A 102 -44.82 -38.72 25.28
CA ALA A 102 -43.59 -37.94 25.44
C ALA A 102 -42.32 -38.71 25.02
N ALA A 103 -42.34 -40.05 25.13
CA ALA A 103 -41.26 -40.92 24.67
C ALA A 103 -41.23 -41.08 23.14
N ALA A 104 -42.38 -40.95 22.46
CA ALA A 104 -42.50 -41.07 21.00
C ALA A 104 -42.19 -39.76 20.26
N THR A 105 -42.41 -38.61 20.91
CA THR A 105 -42.17 -37.26 20.36
C THR A 105 -40.76 -36.72 20.63
N GLY A 106 -39.96 -37.44 21.44
CA GLY A 106 -38.58 -37.06 21.75
C GLY A 106 -38.45 -35.86 22.70
N GLY A 107 -39.52 -35.47 23.40
CA GLY A 107 -39.56 -34.28 24.25
C GLY A 107 -38.45 -34.22 25.31
N ALA A 108 -38.11 -35.36 25.92
CA ALA A 108 -37.04 -35.45 26.91
C ALA A 108 -35.65 -35.22 26.31
N GLN A 109 -35.41 -35.73 25.09
CA GLN A 109 -34.16 -35.50 24.37
C GLN A 109 -34.04 -34.03 23.95
N ASN A 110 -35.12 -33.42 23.46
CA ASN A 110 -35.15 -32.00 23.09
C ASN A 110 -34.90 -31.10 24.30
N LEU A 111 -35.46 -31.42 25.46
CA LEU A 111 -35.18 -30.70 26.71
C LEU A 111 -33.69 -30.79 27.07
N VAL A 112 -33.09 -31.99 27.01
CA VAL A 112 -31.65 -32.18 27.28
C VAL A 112 -30.79 -31.38 26.30
N ILE A 113 -31.10 -31.43 25.00
CA ILE A 113 -30.36 -30.68 23.96
C ILE A 113 -30.44 -29.17 24.22
N ASN A 114 -31.62 -28.65 24.55
CA ASN A 114 -31.82 -27.22 24.80
C ASN A 114 -31.14 -26.75 26.09
N VAL A 115 -31.13 -27.58 27.15
CA VAL A 115 -30.40 -27.30 28.39
C VAL A 115 -28.89 -27.30 28.16
N ILE A 116 -28.37 -28.27 27.41
CA ILE A 116 -26.96 -28.28 27.01
C ILE A 116 -26.62 -27.04 26.19
N GLY A 117 -27.45 -26.69 25.22
CA GLY A 117 -27.29 -25.47 24.41
C GLY A 117 -27.24 -24.21 25.26
N LEU A 118 -28.14 -24.08 26.25
CA LEU A 118 -28.15 -22.96 27.19
C LEU A 118 -26.86 -22.88 28.02
N LEU A 119 -26.37 -24.00 28.54
CA LEU A 119 -25.13 -24.03 29.31
C LEU A 119 -23.92 -23.64 28.46
N VAL A 120 -23.85 -24.13 27.22
CA VAL A 120 -22.76 -23.83 26.29
C VAL A 120 -22.79 -22.36 25.87
N PHE A 121 -23.90 -21.86 25.34
CA PHE A 121 -23.99 -20.48 24.86
C PHE A 121 -23.98 -19.46 26.00
N GLY A 122 -24.59 -19.77 27.14
CA GLY A 122 -24.54 -18.95 28.35
C GLY A 122 -23.13 -18.88 28.94
N GLY A 123 -22.40 -20.01 28.98
CA GLY A 123 -21.01 -20.04 29.42
C GLY A 123 -20.09 -19.24 28.48
N LEU A 124 -20.26 -19.38 27.16
CA LEU A 124 -19.52 -18.59 26.17
C LEU A 124 -19.81 -17.09 26.26
N PHE A 125 -21.08 -16.71 26.46
CA PHE A 125 -21.47 -15.31 26.68
C PHE A 125 -20.81 -14.74 27.95
N TYR A 126 -20.84 -15.48 29.05
CA TYR A 126 -20.22 -15.07 30.31
C TYR A 126 -18.70 -14.92 30.17
N ALA A 127 -18.03 -15.89 29.55
CA ALA A 127 -16.59 -15.85 29.32
C ALA A 127 -16.17 -14.66 28.44
N ASP A 128 -16.88 -14.38 27.34
CA ASP A 128 -16.58 -13.25 26.44
C ASP A 128 -16.98 -11.89 27.07
N SER A 129 -17.94 -11.88 27.99
CA SER A 129 -18.27 -10.71 28.81
C SER A 129 -17.13 -10.39 29.79
N ALA A 130 -16.71 -11.38 30.59
CA ALA A 130 -15.64 -11.24 31.58
C ALA A 130 -14.28 -10.93 30.95
N ALA A 131 -13.92 -11.59 29.85
CA ALA A 131 -12.71 -11.28 29.08
C ALA A 131 -12.71 -9.84 28.55
N GLY A 132 -13.90 -9.32 28.23
CA GLY A 132 -14.06 -7.96 27.77
C GLY A 132 -13.91 -6.91 28.87
N GLU A 133 -14.36 -7.18 30.09
CA GLU A 133 -14.09 -6.32 31.25
C GLU A 133 -12.59 -6.21 31.52
N ALA A 134 -11.87 -7.34 31.51
CA ALA A 134 -10.42 -7.36 31.63
C ALA A 134 -9.73 -6.54 30.52
N ARG A 135 -10.19 -6.63 29.26
CA ARG A 135 -9.68 -5.82 28.14
C ARG A 135 -9.99 -4.34 28.27
N VAL A 136 -11.13 -3.97 28.86
CA VAL A 136 -11.47 -2.56 29.12
C VAL A 136 -10.46 -1.96 30.09
N GLU A 137 -10.11 -2.70 31.15
CA GLU A 137 -9.10 -2.28 32.13
C GLU A 137 -7.69 -2.22 31.52
N GLN A 138 -7.29 -3.22 30.73
CA GLN A 138 -6.02 -3.19 29.98
C GLN A 138 -5.95 -2.00 28.99
N ARG A 139 -7.05 -1.69 28.29
CA ARG A 139 -7.14 -0.52 27.39
C ARG A 139 -7.14 0.81 28.15
N ARG A 140 -7.60 0.83 29.40
CA ARG A 140 -7.55 2.01 30.27
C ARG A 140 -6.10 2.29 30.67
N GLN A 141 -5.39 1.27 31.13
CA GLN A 141 -3.96 1.34 31.47
C GLN A 141 -3.10 1.75 30.26
N LEU A 142 -3.35 1.16 29.08
CA LEU A 142 -2.65 1.54 27.85
C LEU A 142 -2.95 2.99 27.43
N ARG A 143 -4.22 3.43 27.52
CA ARG A 143 -4.59 4.82 27.22
C ARG A 143 -3.86 5.81 28.13
N GLN A 144 -3.79 5.53 29.42
CA GLN A 144 -3.04 6.37 30.38
C GLN A 144 -1.55 6.42 30.03
N ALA A 145 -0.93 5.29 29.70
CA ALA A 145 0.47 5.24 29.26
C ALA A 145 0.70 6.03 27.95
N GLN A 146 -0.24 5.96 27.00
CA GLN A 146 -0.16 6.68 25.74
C GLN A 146 -0.30 8.21 25.92
N ILE A 147 -1.24 8.66 26.76
CA ILE A 147 -1.42 10.09 27.11
C ILE A 147 -0.13 10.62 27.76
N LYS A 148 0.42 9.89 28.73
CA LYS A 148 1.67 10.28 29.42
C LYS A 148 2.86 10.32 28.47
N SER A 149 2.92 9.44 27.47
CA SER A 149 3.98 9.43 26.47
C SER A 149 3.79 10.42 25.32
N GLY A 150 2.68 11.17 25.30
CA GLY A 150 2.35 12.14 24.25
C GLY A 150 1.84 11.53 22.94
N ASP A 151 1.63 10.22 22.90
CA ASP A 151 1.14 9.47 21.72
C ASP A 151 -0.39 9.64 21.53
N ARG A 152 -1.10 10.08 22.57
CA ARG A 152 -2.56 10.25 22.60
C ARG A 152 -2.90 11.65 23.13
N GLU A 153 -3.80 12.33 22.46
CA GLU A 153 -4.30 13.64 22.90
C GLU A 153 -5.64 13.52 23.62
N VAL A 154 -5.89 14.49 24.49
CA VAL A 154 -7.11 14.60 25.30
C VAL A 154 -7.80 15.88 24.89
N PHE A 155 -9.10 15.80 24.61
CA PHE A 155 -9.92 16.93 24.18
C PHE A 155 -11.30 16.83 24.83
N ARG A 156 -12.04 17.93 24.92
CA ARG A 156 -13.45 17.91 25.32
C ARG A 156 -14.33 17.80 24.07
N ASP A 157 -15.34 16.96 24.12
CA ASP A 157 -16.37 16.94 23.08
C ASP A 157 -17.34 18.13 23.23
N GLU A 158 -18.27 18.26 22.28
CA GLU A 158 -19.29 19.32 22.24
C GLU A 158 -20.22 19.30 23.47
N GLN A 159 -20.25 18.20 24.23
CA GLN A 159 -21.03 18.04 25.46
C GLN A 159 -20.19 18.28 26.73
N GLY A 160 -18.93 18.70 26.58
CA GLY A 160 -18.01 18.97 27.68
C GLY A 160 -17.38 17.71 28.30
N GLN A 161 -17.58 16.52 27.72
CA GLN A 161 -16.99 15.28 28.21
C GLN A 161 -15.53 15.15 27.78
N THR A 162 -14.68 14.68 28.69
CA THR A 162 -13.26 14.46 28.43
C THR A 162 -13.05 13.19 27.59
N MET A 163 -12.65 13.37 26.34
CA MET A 163 -12.36 12.31 25.37
C MET A 163 -10.85 12.22 25.09
N SER A 164 -10.40 11.08 24.57
CA SER A 164 -9.02 10.94 24.11
C SER A 164 -8.92 10.14 22.82
N ARG A 165 -8.03 10.56 21.92
CA ARG A 165 -7.75 9.86 20.65
C ARG A 165 -6.26 9.80 20.39
N LEU A 166 -5.83 8.74 19.70
CA LEU A 166 -4.44 8.69 19.22
C LEU A 166 -4.21 9.87 18.29
N LYS A 167 -3.04 10.50 18.42
CA LYS A 167 -2.65 11.50 17.42
C LYS A 167 -2.51 10.81 16.08
N GLU A 168 -2.88 11.50 15.00
CA GLU A 168 -2.61 10.99 13.66
C GLU A 168 -1.11 10.74 13.49
N VAL A 169 -0.77 9.75 12.67
CA VAL A 169 0.62 9.47 12.31
C VAL A 169 1.03 10.54 11.30
N ASP A 170 1.39 11.69 11.83
CA ASP A 170 1.96 12.80 11.08
C ASP A 170 3.50 12.77 11.15
N ASP A 171 4.12 13.59 10.31
CA ASP A 171 5.58 13.75 10.26
C ASP A 171 6.18 14.08 11.64
N ASP A 172 5.45 14.83 12.45
CA ASP A 172 5.85 15.21 13.80
C ASP A 172 5.80 14.03 14.79
N TRP A 173 4.82 13.14 14.65
CA TRP A 173 4.70 11.92 15.41
C TRP A 173 5.87 10.98 15.09
N ILE A 174 6.20 10.81 13.81
CA ILE A 174 7.34 10.00 13.36
C ILE A 174 8.64 10.60 13.89
N ALA A 175 8.83 11.92 13.78
CA ALA A 175 10.00 12.61 14.30
C ALA A 175 10.18 12.40 15.82
N ARG A 176 9.12 12.57 16.63
CA ARG A 176 9.16 12.30 18.09
C ARG A 176 9.49 10.85 18.43
N ARG A 177 9.03 9.90 17.61
CA ARG A 177 9.33 8.46 17.76
C ARG A 177 10.82 8.19 17.52
N LEU A 178 11.37 8.76 16.44
CA LEU A 178 12.78 8.65 16.08
C LEU A 178 13.70 9.30 17.12
N GLU A 179 13.31 10.43 17.71
CA GLU A 179 14.05 11.05 18.81
C GLU A 179 14.12 10.16 20.06
N ARG A 180 12.99 9.56 20.45
CA ARG A 180 12.95 8.63 21.59
C ARG A 180 13.78 7.40 21.31
N TRP A 181 13.73 6.90 20.07
CA TRP A 181 14.51 5.75 19.64
C TRP A 181 16.01 6.02 19.66
N GLY A 182 16.45 7.13 19.08
CA GLY A 182 17.86 7.55 19.07
C GLY A 182 18.42 7.80 20.48
N LYS A 183 17.63 8.42 21.38
CA LYS A 183 18.03 8.64 22.79
C LYS A 183 18.14 7.35 23.60
N ARG A 184 17.27 6.37 23.35
CA ARG A 184 17.22 5.11 24.11
C ARG A 184 18.28 4.11 23.65
N ASP A 185 18.44 3.94 22.34
CA ASP A 185 19.26 2.87 21.76
C ASP A 185 20.65 3.35 21.32
N GLY A 186 20.99 4.61 21.63
CA GLY A 186 22.31 5.18 21.32
C GLY A 186 22.60 5.31 19.82
N MET A 187 21.57 5.26 18.97
CA MET A 187 21.74 5.36 17.53
C MET A 187 22.18 6.77 17.12
N PRO A 188 23.18 6.91 16.23
CA PRO A 188 23.55 8.21 15.68
C PRO A 188 22.37 8.81 14.89
N PHE A 189 21.90 9.99 15.27
CA PHE A 189 20.93 10.77 14.50
C PHE A 189 21.25 12.26 14.61
N LEU A 190 20.72 13.07 13.66
CA LEU A 190 21.02 14.50 13.58
C LEU A 190 20.67 15.26 14.88
N GLY A 191 19.62 14.84 15.58
CA GLY A 191 19.18 15.46 16.84
C GLY A 191 18.39 16.75 16.62
N PRO A 192 17.50 17.13 17.55
CA PRO A 192 16.59 18.26 17.39
C PRO A 192 17.33 19.60 17.27
N LYS A 193 18.44 19.78 17.99
CA LYS A 193 19.23 21.02 17.95
C LYS A 193 19.84 21.28 16.56
N LYS A 194 20.42 20.25 15.93
CA LYS A 194 21.01 20.38 14.59
C LYS A 194 19.91 20.46 13.52
N ALA A 195 18.80 19.73 13.68
CA ALA A 195 17.65 19.83 12.79
C ALA A 195 17.05 21.25 12.77
N ALA A 196 16.94 21.91 13.93
CA ALA A 196 16.47 23.30 14.01
C ALA A 196 17.38 24.28 13.25
N ILE A 197 18.71 24.09 13.32
CA ILE A 197 19.67 24.89 12.54
C ILE A 197 19.45 24.69 11.03
N ILE A 198 19.25 23.44 10.59
CA ILE A 198 18.96 23.15 9.18
C ILE A 198 17.63 23.78 8.74
N GLN A 199 16.57 23.67 9.55
CA GLN A 199 15.29 24.29 9.25
C GLN A 199 15.39 25.81 9.13
N GLN A 200 16.17 26.45 10.01
CA GLN A 200 16.44 27.89 9.92
C GLN A 200 17.18 28.27 8.64
N LEU A 201 18.19 27.47 8.23
CA LEU A 201 18.90 27.67 6.97
C LEU A 201 17.97 27.48 5.75
N LEU A 202 17.11 26.47 5.77
CA LEU A 202 16.12 26.25 4.73
C LEU A 202 15.10 27.39 4.64
N GLN A 203 14.69 27.93 5.78
CA GLN A 203 13.80 29.09 5.84
C GLN A 203 14.46 30.34 5.27
N GLN A 204 15.74 30.56 5.59
CA GLN A 204 16.50 31.72 5.14
C GLN A 204 16.80 31.69 3.63
N HIS A 205 17.16 30.51 3.11
CA HIS A 205 17.64 30.38 1.73
C HIS A 205 16.59 29.90 0.73
N GLN A 206 15.43 29.43 1.22
CA GLN A 206 14.30 28.94 0.41
C GLN A 206 14.73 28.09 -0.81
N PRO A 207 15.55 27.03 -0.61
CA PRO A 207 16.04 26.26 -1.73
C PRO A 207 14.91 25.45 -2.37
N GLN A 208 14.83 25.50 -3.70
CA GLN A 208 13.84 24.73 -4.47
C GLN A 208 14.06 23.20 -4.36
N LEU A 209 15.29 22.77 -4.05
CA LEU A 209 15.66 21.38 -3.85
C LEU A 209 16.62 21.24 -2.67
N ALA A 210 16.30 20.35 -1.73
CA ALA A 210 17.18 19.98 -0.63
C ALA A 210 17.54 18.49 -0.76
N VAL A 211 18.84 18.19 -0.79
CA VAL A 211 19.36 16.82 -0.96
C VAL A 211 20.07 16.41 0.32
N GLU A 212 19.60 15.34 0.94
CA GLU A 212 20.26 14.74 2.10
C GLU A 212 21.03 13.49 1.67
N VAL A 213 22.27 13.35 2.14
CA VAL A 213 23.12 12.17 1.90
C VAL A 213 23.47 11.53 3.24
N GLY A 214 23.22 10.22 3.38
CA GLY A 214 23.55 9.46 4.60
C GLY A 214 22.42 9.37 5.63
N THR A 215 21.16 9.37 5.20
CA THR A 215 20.00 9.28 6.08
C THR A 215 19.89 7.90 6.74
N MET A 216 20.35 7.75 7.97
CA MET A 216 20.25 6.45 8.68
C MET A 216 18.82 6.13 9.19
N ALA A 217 18.03 7.14 9.54
CA ALA A 217 16.73 6.93 10.20
C ALA A 217 15.60 7.87 9.75
N GLY A 218 15.82 8.70 8.72
CA GLY A 218 14.78 9.57 8.14
C GLY A 218 14.46 10.86 8.92
N TYR A 219 14.99 11.03 10.14
CA TYR A 219 14.64 12.16 11.02
C TYR A 219 14.93 13.55 10.40
N SER A 220 16.11 13.70 9.81
CA SER A 220 16.54 14.91 9.11
C SER A 220 15.68 15.18 7.88
N ALA A 221 15.41 14.15 7.07
CA ALA A 221 14.61 14.25 5.86
C ALA A 221 13.18 14.71 6.16
N ILE A 222 12.59 14.19 7.23
CA ILE A 222 11.27 14.62 7.70
C ILE A 222 11.29 16.10 8.09
N LYS A 223 12.30 16.55 8.86
CA LYS A 223 12.40 17.95 9.29
C LYS A 223 12.64 18.92 8.12
N ILE A 224 13.38 18.47 7.10
CA ILE A 224 13.60 19.21 5.85
C ILE A 224 12.28 19.31 5.05
N ALA A 225 11.57 18.19 4.87
CA ALA A 225 10.31 18.13 4.13
C ALA A 225 9.21 19.00 4.78
N GLN A 226 9.09 18.96 6.11
CA GLN A 226 8.17 19.81 6.86
C GLN A 226 8.40 21.31 6.58
N GLN A 227 9.67 21.72 6.56
CA GLN A 227 10.02 23.12 6.32
C GLN A 227 9.70 23.56 4.89
N GLN A 228 9.90 22.67 3.90
CA GLN A 228 9.58 22.95 2.49
C GLN A 228 8.08 22.95 2.22
N GLN A 229 7.30 22.07 2.85
CA GLN A 229 5.83 22.09 2.74
C GLN A 229 5.24 23.39 3.28
N GLN A 230 5.73 23.87 4.43
CA GLN A 230 5.33 25.17 4.97
C GLN A 230 5.64 26.34 4.02
N GLN A 231 6.71 26.24 3.22
CA GLN A 231 7.06 27.23 2.20
C GLN A 231 6.16 27.13 0.95
N GLN A 232 5.79 25.92 0.53
CA GLN A 232 4.91 25.69 -0.62
C GLN A 232 3.46 26.12 -0.36
N GLN A 233 2.96 25.90 0.87
CA GLN A 233 1.62 26.36 1.28
C GLN A 233 1.46 27.89 1.32
N GLN A 234 2.56 28.65 1.17
CA GLN A 234 2.56 30.12 1.12
C GLN A 234 2.60 30.67 -0.32
N GLN A 235 2.56 29.82 -1.36
CA GLN A 235 2.50 30.23 -2.77
C GLN A 235 1.08 30.03 -3.35
N PRO A 236 0.56 30.95 -4.19
CA PRO A 236 -0.78 30.83 -4.75
C PRO A 236 -0.86 29.68 -5.77
N GLU A 237 -1.85 28.80 -5.59
CA GLU A 237 -2.08 27.57 -6.35
C GLU A 237 -2.31 27.81 -7.86
N GLN A 238 -1.66 27.00 -8.70
CA GLN A 238 -2.06 26.77 -10.08
C GLN A 238 -2.74 25.39 -10.22
N ASP A 239 -3.84 25.36 -10.96
CA ASP A 239 -4.80 24.26 -11.09
C ASP A 239 -4.20 23.01 -11.76
N PRO A 240 -4.04 21.88 -11.02
CA PRO A 240 -3.46 20.63 -11.55
C PRO A 240 -4.39 19.85 -12.49
N GLN A 241 -5.67 20.23 -12.62
CA GLN A 241 -6.66 19.42 -13.31
C GLN A 241 -6.71 19.61 -14.84
N GLN A 242 -6.11 20.67 -15.38
CA GLN A 242 -6.15 20.96 -16.82
C GLN A 242 -5.07 20.26 -17.66
N GLN A 243 -4.02 19.69 -17.07
CA GLN A 243 -2.95 19.01 -17.81
C GLN A 243 -3.20 17.51 -18.09
N LEU A 244 -4.22 16.92 -17.47
CA LEU A 244 -4.45 15.46 -17.49
C LEU A 244 -5.52 14.96 -18.47
N GLN A 245 -6.14 15.84 -19.26
CA GLN A 245 -7.31 15.48 -20.09
C GLN A 245 -7.09 15.51 -21.61
N GLN A 246 -5.86 15.63 -22.09
CA GLN A 246 -5.59 15.49 -23.53
C GLN A 246 -4.53 14.42 -23.75
N LEU A 247 -4.99 13.19 -23.95
CA LEU A 247 -4.48 12.17 -24.87
C LEU A 247 -5.08 10.81 -24.47
N VAL A 248 -5.74 10.14 -25.43
CA VAL A 248 -5.83 8.67 -25.64
C VAL A 248 -7.24 8.19 -26.01
N GLU A 249 -7.33 7.60 -27.20
CA GLU A 249 -8.28 6.54 -27.62
C GLU A 249 -7.44 5.42 -28.31
N PRO A 250 -7.97 4.20 -28.57
CA PRO A 250 -8.49 3.24 -27.63
C PRO A 250 -7.76 1.89 -27.77
N GLN A 251 -7.05 1.46 -26.73
CA GLN A 251 -6.72 0.06 -26.45
C GLN A 251 -6.81 -0.08 -24.94
N LEU A 252 -7.37 -1.18 -24.43
CA LEU A 252 -7.74 -1.37 -23.01
C LEU A 252 -6.89 -0.50 -22.09
N ASP A 253 -7.48 0.64 -21.71
CA ASP A 253 -6.75 1.80 -21.22
C ASP A 253 -5.82 1.39 -20.08
N ALA A 254 -4.57 1.86 -20.10
CA ALA A 254 -3.63 1.58 -19.01
C ALA A 254 -4.20 2.04 -17.65
N SER A 255 -5.06 3.06 -17.65
CA SER A 255 -5.88 3.47 -16.50
C SER A 255 -6.88 2.37 -16.12
N LYS A 256 -7.61 1.81 -17.09
CA LYS A 256 -8.56 0.71 -16.90
C LYS A 256 -7.87 -0.58 -16.43
N ARG A 257 -6.64 -0.86 -16.89
CA ARG A 257 -5.83 -1.97 -16.37
C ARG A 257 -5.48 -1.75 -14.89
N ARG A 258 -5.01 -0.56 -14.50
CA ARG A 258 -4.71 -0.24 -13.10
C ARG A 258 -5.97 -0.29 -12.24
N GLN A 259 -7.06 0.29 -12.71
CA GLN A 259 -8.35 0.23 -12.06
C GLN A 259 -8.79 -1.23 -11.86
N LEU A 260 -8.63 -2.09 -12.86
CA LEU A 260 -8.90 -3.52 -12.72
C LEU A 260 -7.95 -4.21 -11.73
N GLU A 261 -6.66 -3.86 -11.73
CA GLU A 261 -5.67 -4.38 -10.77
C GLU A 261 -6.02 -3.96 -9.32
N ASP A 262 -6.40 -2.71 -9.10
CA ASP A 262 -6.79 -2.16 -7.80
C ASP A 262 -8.14 -2.72 -7.34
N GLU A 263 -9.14 -2.79 -8.23
CA GLU A 263 -10.46 -3.40 -7.95
C GLU A 263 -10.38 -4.90 -7.61
N LEU A 264 -9.35 -5.60 -8.10
CA LEU A 264 -9.10 -7.01 -7.80
C LEU A 264 -8.27 -7.21 -6.52
N ARG A 265 -7.60 -6.17 -6.04
CA ARG A 265 -6.69 -6.21 -4.89
C ARG A 265 -7.41 -5.83 -3.60
N ASP A 266 -8.35 -4.90 -3.66
CA ASP A 266 -8.98 -4.33 -2.46
C ASP A 266 -10.45 -4.80 -2.27
N PRO A 267 -10.83 -5.24 -1.05
CA PRO A 267 -12.22 -5.54 -0.72
C PRO A 267 -13.03 -4.24 -0.73
N LYS A 268 -14.14 -4.21 -1.48
CA LYS A 268 -14.90 -2.97 -1.74
C LYS A 268 -15.76 -2.53 -0.55
N ASN A 269 -16.06 -3.44 0.36
CA ASN A 269 -16.89 -3.16 1.53
C ASN A 269 -16.48 -4.01 2.73
N PHE A 270 -17.00 -3.63 3.90
CA PHE A 270 -16.73 -4.28 5.17
C PHE A 270 -16.99 -5.80 5.12
N LEU A 271 -18.09 -6.24 4.49
CA LEU A 271 -18.40 -7.67 4.40
C LEU A 271 -17.40 -8.45 3.54
N GLU A 272 -16.87 -7.84 2.48
CA GLU A 272 -15.83 -8.42 1.64
C GLU A 272 -14.48 -8.54 2.36
N TYR A 273 -14.19 -7.60 3.26
CA TYR A 273 -12.98 -7.62 4.07
C TYR A 273 -13.03 -8.73 5.14
N PHE A 274 -14.16 -8.89 5.83
CA PHE A 274 -14.26 -9.80 6.98
C PHE A 274 -14.69 -11.23 6.63
N LEU A 275 -15.46 -11.44 5.57
CA LEU A 275 -16.01 -12.75 5.25
C LEU A 275 -15.59 -13.22 3.85
N PRO A 276 -14.79 -14.30 3.71
CA PRO A 276 -14.44 -14.89 2.42
C PRO A 276 -15.68 -15.20 1.56
N ARG A 277 -15.58 -15.01 0.24
CA ARG A 277 -16.69 -15.25 -0.72
C ARG A 277 -17.43 -16.58 -0.53
N PRO A 278 -16.78 -17.75 -0.36
CA PRO A 278 -17.53 -19.00 -0.19
C PRO A 278 -18.40 -18.99 1.08
N LEU A 279 -17.94 -18.34 2.15
CA LEU A 279 -18.70 -18.21 3.39
C LEU A 279 -19.85 -17.22 3.26
N ARG A 280 -19.68 -16.13 2.50
CA ARG A 280 -20.79 -15.20 2.19
C ARG A 280 -21.87 -15.86 1.37
N LEU A 281 -21.50 -16.54 0.29
CA LEU A 281 -22.45 -17.26 -0.55
C LEU A 281 -23.16 -18.36 0.23
N ALA A 282 -22.44 -19.09 1.08
CA ALA A 282 -23.07 -20.05 1.98
C ALA A 282 -24.05 -19.38 2.95
N PHE A 283 -23.63 -18.30 3.63
CA PHE A 283 -24.47 -17.58 4.59
C PHE A 283 -25.74 -17.01 3.95
N PHE A 284 -25.62 -16.29 2.83
CA PHE A 284 -26.77 -15.75 2.10
C PHE A 284 -27.65 -16.85 1.52
N GLY A 285 -27.04 -17.90 0.94
CA GLY A 285 -27.77 -19.03 0.37
C GLY A 285 -28.57 -19.81 1.43
N PHE A 286 -27.95 -20.16 2.56
CA PHE A 286 -28.62 -20.84 3.67
C PHE A 286 -29.71 -19.97 4.31
N SER A 287 -29.46 -18.67 4.45
CA SER A 287 -30.45 -17.73 5.00
C SER A 287 -31.65 -17.54 4.07
N ALA A 288 -31.42 -17.47 2.75
CA ALA A 288 -32.47 -17.44 1.74
C ALA A 288 -33.27 -18.75 1.73
N ALA A 289 -32.62 -19.91 1.78
CA ALA A 289 -33.31 -21.20 1.84
C ALA A 289 -34.13 -21.36 3.13
N SER A 290 -33.59 -20.94 4.28
CA SER A 290 -34.27 -20.98 5.57
C SER A 290 -35.52 -20.10 5.58
N THR A 291 -35.40 -18.85 5.11
CA THR A 291 -36.53 -17.91 5.01
C THR A 291 -37.59 -18.36 4.00
N PHE A 292 -37.19 -19.01 2.89
CA PHE A 292 -38.12 -19.64 1.96
C PHE A 292 -38.94 -20.76 2.61
N VAL A 293 -38.27 -21.70 3.29
CA VAL A 293 -38.95 -22.80 3.99
C VAL A 293 -39.87 -22.26 5.09
N ALA A 294 -39.41 -21.27 5.86
CA ALA A 294 -40.20 -20.64 6.91
C ALA A 294 -41.43 -19.89 6.33
N ALA A 295 -41.29 -19.22 5.18
CA ALA A 295 -42.41 -18.60 4.48
C ALA A 295 -43.46 -19.64 4.04
N LEU A 296 -43.03 -20.79 3.51
CA LEU A 296 -43.94 -21.87 3.13
C LEU A 296 -44.70 -22.43 4.34
N ILE A 297 -44.02 -22.64 5.47
CA ILE A 297 -44.64 -23.11 6.71
C ILE A 297 -45.65 -22.08 7.23
N SER A 298 -45.29 -20.80 7.30
CA SER A 298 -46.20 -19.73 7.74
C SER A 298 -47.41 -19.59 6.81
N ALA A 299 -47.22 -19.72 5.50
CA ALA A 299 -48.32 -19.71 4.54
C ALA A 299 -49.27 -20.91 4.72
N ALA A 300 -48.72 -22.12 4.95
CA ALA A 300 -49.52 -23.31 5.22
C ALA A 300 -50.33 -23.18 6.52
N GLN A 301 -49.74 -22.61 7.57
CA GLN A 301 -50.41 -22.34 8.85
C GLN A 301 -51.57 -21.34 8.70
N LEU A 302 -51.37 -20.27 7.93
CA LEU A 302 -52.42 -19.29 7.61
C LEU A 302 -53.63 -19.89 6.87
N ILE A 303 -53.41 -20.93 6.07
CA ILE A 303 -54.48 -21.62 5.34
C ILE A 303 -55.25 -22.59 6.26
N GLN A 304 -54.60 -23.13 7.28
CA GLN A 304 -55.14 -24.19 8.16
C GLN A 304 -55.77 -23.66 9.46
N GLU A 305 -55.43 -22.46 9.93
CA GLU A 305 -55.96 -21.89 11.18
C GLU A 305 -57.22 -21.01 10.98
N PRO A 306 -58.22 -21.07 11.90
CA PRO A 306 -59.34 -20.13 11.90
C PRO A 306 -58.88 -18.70 12.22
N ALA A 307 -59.45 -17.71 11.53
CA ALA A 307 -58.97 -16.31 11.46
C ALA A 307 -58.70 -15.62 12.83
N LEU A 308 -59.37 -16.04 13.90
CA LEU A 308 -59.18 -15.53 15.27
C LEU A 308 -57.92 -16.04 15.97
N GLN A 309 -57.45 -17.26 15.65
CA GLN A 309 -56.21 -17.84 16.21
C GLN A 309 -54.97 -17.39 15.45
N ALA A 310 -55.06 -17.26 14.12
CA ALA A 310 -53.98 -16.77 13.27
C ALA A 310 -53.55 -15.32 13.61
N ALA A 311 -54.49 -14.50 14.09
CA ALA A 311 -54.23 -13.15 14.58
C ALA A 311 -53.49 -13.13 15.93
N ALA A 312 -53.68 -14.15 16.78
CA ALA A 312 -53.02 -14.27 18.09
C ALA A 312 -51.61 -14.89 17.99
N THR A 313 -51.35 -15.71 16.96
CA THR A 313 -50.05 -16.37 16.70
C THR A 313 -49.13 -15.55 15.80
N GLY A 314 -49.61 -14.44 15.21
CA GLY A 314 -48.79 -13.55 14.37
C GLY A 314 -48.45 -14.12 13.00
N GLY A 315 -49.19 -15.13 12.50
CA GLY A 315 -48.86 -15.87 11.27
C GLY A 315 -48.66 -15.00 10.03
N ALA A 316 -49.51 -13.97 9.84
CA ALA A 316 -49.40 -13.02 8.74
C ALA A 316 -48.12 -12.16 8.82
N GLN A 317 -47.73 -11.73 10.02
CA GLN A 317 -46.50 -10.96 10.23
C GLN A 317 -45.27 -11.83 9.98
N ASN A 318 -45.27 -13.08 10.44
CA ASN A 318 -44.18 -14.04 10.21
C ASN A 318 -44.00 -14.34 8.71
N LEU A 319 -45.10 -14.50 7.97
CA LEU A 319 -45.04 -14.65 6.51
C LEU A 319 -44.39 -13.44 5.84
N VAL A 320 -44.80 -12.22 6.21
CA VAL A 320 -44.20 -10.98 5.66
C VAL A 320 -42.72 -10.89 5.99
N ILE A 321 -42.31 -11.17 7.22
CA ILE A 321 -40.90 -11.15 7.64
C ILE A 321 -40.08 -12.16 6.84
N ASN A 322 -40.58 -13.38 6.66
CA ASN A 322 -39.88 -14.43 5.93
C ASN A 322 -39.79 -14.12 4.43
N VAL A 323 -40.81 -13.52 3.83
CA VAL A 323 -40.78 -13.07 2.42
C VAL A 323 -39.79 -11.93 2.24
N ILE A 324 -39.76 -10.95 3.15
CA ILE A 324 -38.75 -9.87 3.13
C ILE A 324 -37.35 -10.47 3.27
N GLY A 325 -37.15 -11.39 4.22
CA GLY A 325 -35.88 -12.09 4.42
C GLY A 325 -35.42 -12.83 3.17
N LEU A 326 -36.33 -13.54 2.49
CA LEU A 326 -36.05 -14.23 1.23
C LEU A 326 -35.59 -13.27 0.13
N LEU A 327 -36.29 -12.15 -0.04
CA LEU A 327 -35.93 -11.15 -1.04
C LEU A 327 -34.57 -10.51 -0.75
N VAL A 328 -34.29 -10.20 0.52
CA VAL A 328 -33.01 -9.60 0.94
C VAL A 328 -31.85 -10.59 0.77
N PHE A 329 -31.94 -11.78 1.35
CA PHE A 329 -30.85 -12.76 1.30
C PHE A 329 -30.68 -13.37 -0.09
N GLY A 330 -31.78 -13.62 -0.81
CA GLY A 330 -31.74 -14.05 -2.20
C GLY A 330 -31.12 -13.00 -3.13
N GLY A 331 -31.49 -11.73 -2.94
CA GLY A 331 -30.89 -10.60 -3.67
C GLY A 331 -29.38 -10.44 -3.39
N LEU A 332 -28.97 -10.54 -2.12
CA LEU A 332 -27.55 -10.50 -1.74
C LEU A 332 -26.75 -11.67 -2.30
N PHE A 333 -27.30 -12.88 -2.26
CA PHE A 333 -26.69 -14.07 -2.86
C PHE A 333 -26.50 -13.89 -4.38
N TYR A 334 -27.54 -13.42 -5.07
CA TYR A 334 -27.48 -13.16 -6.50
C TYR A 334 -26.44 -12.08 -6.85
N ALA A 335 -26.42 -10.96 -6.11
CA ALA A 335 -25.48 -9.88 -6.33
C ALA A 335 -24.01 -10.32 -6.13
N ASP A 336 -23.69 -11.07 -5.07
CA ASP A 336 -22.32 -11.57 -4.82
C ASP A 336 -21.93 -12.71 -5.79
N SER A 337 -22.91 -13.47 -6.29
CA SER A 337 -22.69 -14.43 -7.37
C SER A 337 -22.30 -13.72 -8.67
N ALA A 338 -23.13 -12.77 -9.13
CA ALA A 338 -22.91 -11.97 -10.34
C ALA A 338 -21.62 -11.14 -10.28
N ALA A 339 -21.32 -10.50 -9.14
CA ALA A 339 -20.06 -9.79 -8.94
C ALA A 339 -18.84 -10.72 -9.04
N GLY A 340 -18.97 -11.97 -8.62
CA GLY A 340 -17.92 -12.97 -8.78
C GLY A 340 -17.65 -13.34 -10.24
N GLU A 341 -18.69 -13.50 -11.06
CA GLU A 341 -18.55 -13.75 -12.49
C GLU A 341 -17.83 -12.59 -13.19
N ALA A 342 -18.22 -11.35 -12.88
CA ALA A 342 -17.56 -10.15 -13.38
C ALA A 342 -16.06 -10.13 -13.03
N ARG A 343 -15.69 -10.45 -11.78
CA ARG A 343 -14.28 -10.54 -11.35
C ARG A 343 -13.50 -11.64 -12.09
N VAL A 344 -14.13 -12.78 -12.39
CA VAL A 344 -13.49 -13.86 -13.15
C VAL A 344 -13.18 -13.39 -14.57
N GLU A 345 -14.13 -12.70 -15.21
CA GLU A 345 -13.93 -12.15 -16.55
C GLU A 345 -12.88 -11.03 -16.55
N GLN A 346 -12.90 -10.12 -15.57
CA GLN A 346 -11.86 -9.11 -15.39
C GLN A 346 -10.47 -9.73 -15.20
N ARG A 347 -10.33 -10.79 -14.38
CA ARG A 347 -9.07 -11.53 -14.24
C ARG A 347 -8.64 -12.21 -15.54
N ARG A 348 -9.58 -12.72 -16.35
CA ARG A 348 -9.29 -13.29 -17.67
C ARG A 348 -8.74 -12.23 -18.61
N GLN A 349 -9.39 -11.07 -18.69
CA GLN A 349 -8.93 -9.93 -19.50
C GLN A 349 -7.54 -9.45 -19.06
N LEU A 350 -7.31 -9.31 -17.75
CA LEU A 350 -6.01 -8.94 -17.20
C LEU A 350 -4.92 -9.97 -17.56
N ARG A 351 -5.21 -11.27 -17.43
CA ARG A 351 -4.26 -12.33 -17.83
C ARG A 351 -3.94 -12.27 -19.31
N GLN A 352 -4.94 -12.08 -20.17
CA GLN A 352 -4.72 -11.94 -21.61
C GLN A 352 -3.86 -10.71 -21.94
N ALA A 353 -4.12 -9.58 -21.27
CA ALA A 353 -3.31 -8.38 -21.42
C ALA A 353 -1.85 -8.61 -20.97
N GLN A 354 -1.64 -9.32 -19.86
CA GLN A 354 -0.31 -9.67 -19.33
C GLN A 354 0.43 -10.67 -20.23
N ILE A 355 -0.27 -11.61 -20.87
CA ILE A 355 0.32 -12.53 -21.85
C ILE A 355 0.72 -11.76 -23.11
N LYS A 356 -0.17 -10.90 -23.61
CA LYS A 356 0.12 -10.05 -24.79
C LYS A 356 1.28 -9.09 -24.55
N SER A 357 1.41 -8.55 -23.33
CA SER A 357 2.54 -7.69 -22.95
C SER A 357 3.83 -8.47 -22.63
N GLY A 358 3.77 -9.80 -22.59
CA GLY A 358 4.91 -10.66 -22.24
C GLY A 358 5.28 -10.65 -20.75
N ASP A 359 4.45 -10.06 -19.88
CA ASP A 359 4.63 -10.06 -18.42
C ASP A 359 4.28 -11.43 -17.79
N ARG A 360 3.50 -12.24 -18.49
CA ARG A 360 3.03 -13.56 -18.04
C ARG A 360 3.42 -14.63 -19.06
N GLU A 361 3.98 -15.73 -18.58
CA GLU A 361 4.29 -16.88 -19.40
C GLU A 361 3.19 -17.94 -19.30
N VAL A 362 3.04 -18.70 -20.38
CA VAL A 362 2.06 -19.79 -20.51
C VAL A 362 2.85 -21.09 -20.59
N PHE A 363 2.49 -22.06 -19.76
CA PHE A 363 3.14 -23.37 -19.68
C PHE A 363 2.09 -24.47 -19.58
N ARG A 364 2.46 -25.70 -19.91
CA ARG A 364 1.62 -26.88 -19.64
C ARG A 364 2.07 -27.52 -18.34
N ASP A 365 1.12 -27.87 -17.48
CA ASP A 365 1.43 -28.64 -16.28
C ASP A 365 1.68 -30.12 -16.62
N GLU A 366 2.03 -30.91 -15.61
CA GLU A 366 2.29 -32.36 -15.73
C GLU A 366 1.07 -33.15 -16.22
N GLN A 367 -0.13 -32.59 -16.10
CA GLN A 367 -1.39 -33.17 -16.56
C GLN A 367 -1.79 -32.71 -17.97
N GLY A 368 -0.95 -31.88 -18.63
CA GLY A 368 -1.20 -31.34 -19.96
C GLY A 368 -2.17 -30.14 -19.99
N GLN A 369 -2.57 -29.60 -18.84
CA GLN A 369 -3.44 -28.43 -18.75
C GLN A 369 -2.64 -27.15 -19.01
N THR A 370 -3.27 -26.19 -19.69
CA THR A 370 -2.64 -24.90 -20.00
C THR A 370 -2.74 -23.96 -18.81
N MET A 371 -1.59 -23.66 -18.21
CA MET A 371 -1.44 -22.78 -17.04
C MET A 371 -0.69 -21.50 -17.43
N SER A 372 -0.81 -20.47 -16.59
CA SER A 372 -0.01 -19.25 -16.78
C SER A 372 0.41 -18.63 -15.44
N ARG A 373 1.61 -18.06 -15.42
CA ARG A 373 2.16 -17.37 -14.24
C ARG A 373 2.90 -16.10 -14.64
N LEU A 374 2.94 -15.13 -13.73
CA LEU A 374 3.74 -13.93 -13.94
C LEU A 374 5.22 -14.31 -14.08
N LYS A 375 5.91 -13.69 -15.03
CA LYS A 375 7.36 -13.79 -15.11
C LYS A 375 7.98 -13.13 -13.89
N GLU A 376 9.18 -13.58 -13.58
CA GLU A 376 10.00 -12.93 -12.58
C GLU A 376 10.32 -11.48 -12.98
N VAL A 377 10.50 -10.61 -11.99
CA VAL A 377 10.98 -9.25 -12.19
C VAL A 377 12.50 -9.30 -12.33
N ASP A 378 12.97 -9.49 -13.55
CA ASP A 378 14.37 -9.44 -13.95
C ASP A 378 14.69 -8.17 -14.76
N ASP A 379 15.94 -8.05 -15.20
CA ASP A 379 16.42 -6.95 -16.01
C ASP A 379 15.69 -6.83 -17.35
N ASP A 380 15.34 -7.96 -17.96
CA ASP A 380 14.52 -8.02 -19.16
C ASP A 380 13.10 -7.50 -18.94
N TRP A 381 12.50 -7.83 -17.80
CA TRP A 381 11.19 -7.31 -17.40
C TRP A 381 11.24 -5.80 -17.19
N ILE A 382 12.28 -5.31 -16.52
CA ILE A 382 12.48 -3.86 -16.30
C ILE A 382 12.72 -3.14 -17.63
N ALA A 383 13.53 -3.71 -18.53
CA ALA A 383 13.76 -3.15 -19.85
C ALA A 383 12.45 -3.04 -20.65
N ARG A 384 11.62 -4.10 -20.71
CA ARG A 384 10.29 -4.05 -21.36
C ARG A 384 9.34 -3.05 -20.70
N ARG A 385 9.46 -2.84 -19.40
CA ARG A 385 8.70 -1.82 -18.68
C ARG A 385 9.12 -0.41 -19.12
N LEU A 386 10.43 -0.15 -19.22
CA LEU A 386 10.97 1.12 -19.73
C LEU A 386 10.59 1.32 -21.21
N GLU A 387 10.62 0.28 -22.04
CA GLU A 387 10.20 0.37 -23.45
C GLU A 387 8.73 0.78 -23.60
N ARG A 388 7.84 0.21 -22.77
CA ARG A 388 6.43 0.61 -22.75
C ARG A 388 6.26 2.05 -22.28
N TRP A 389 7.04 2.47 -21.27
CA TRP A 389 7.00 3.83 -20.78
C TRP A 389 7.46 4.82 -21.86
N GLY A 390 8.59 4.56 -22.50
CA GLY A 390 9.12 5.41 -23.55
C GLY A 390 8.20 5.49 -24.76
N LYS A 391 7.64 4.36 -25.21
CA LYS A 391 6.65 4.35 -26.31
C LYS A 391 5.38 5.13 -25.97
N ARG A 392 4.89 5.03 -24.73
CA ARG A 392 3.62 5.68 -24.31
C ARG A 392 3.77 7.19 -24.15
N ASP A 393 4.84 7.62 -23.50
CA ASP A 393 5.02 9.02 -23.10
C ASP A 393 5.99 9.78 -24.01
N GLY A 394 6.51 9.13 -25.06
CA GLY A 394 7.49 9.72 -25.98
C GLY A 394 8.82 10.05 -25.30
N MET A 395 9.26 9.22 -24.35
CA MET A 395 10.55 9.46 -23.68
C MET A 395 11.70 9.15 -24.64
N PRO A 396 12.75 9.99 -24.70
CA PRO A 396 13.89 9.82 -25.60
C PRO A 396 14.86 8.75 -25.07
N PHE A 397 14.41 7.51 -24.89
CA PHE A 397 15.34 6.40 -24.66
C PHE A 397 15.85 5.88 -26.01
N LEU A 398 17.06 5.30 -26.02
CA LEU A 398 17.67 4.61 -27.16
C LEU A 398 16.72 3.67 -27.96
N GLY A 399 15.70 3.07 -27.33
CA GLY A 399 14.75 2.19 -27.99
C GLY A 399 15.33 0.81 -28.38
N PRO A 400 14.48 -0.16 -28.79
CA PRO A 400 14.89 -1.56 -28.94
C PRO A 400 15.78 -1.84 -30.14
N LYS A 401 15.58 -1.16 -31.28
CA LYS A 401 16.36 -1.37 -32.50
C LYS A 401 17.82 -0.95 -32.32
N LYS A 402 18.05 0.27 -31.83
CA LYS A 402 19.40 0.79 -31.56
C LYS A 402 20.08 0.02 -30.43
N ALA A 403 19.36 -0.32 -29.37
CA ALA A 403 19.88 -1.19 -28.30
C ALA A 403 20.37 -2.55 -28.81
N ALA A 404 19.63 -3.19 -29.72
CA ALA A 404 20.06 -4.47 -30.30
C ALA A 404 21.35 -4.33 -31.13
N ILE A 405 21.50 -3.25 -31.90
CA ILE A 405 22.72 -2.96 -32.65
C ILE A 405 23.90 -2.77 -31.67
N ILE A 406 23.73 -1.95 -30.62
CA ILE A 406 24.76 -1.75 -29.61
C ILE A 406 25.13 -3.05 -28.90
N GLN A 407 24.14 -3.87 -28.54
CA GLN A 407 24.39 -5.16 -27.91
C GLN A 407 25.23 -6.08 -28.81
N GLN A 408 24.94 -6.12 -30.11
CA GLN A 408 25.73 -6.88 -31.07
C GLN A 408 27.17 -6.36 -31.17
N LEU A 409 27.37 -5.03 -31.19
CA LEU A 409 28.70 -4.43 -31.19
C LEU A 409 29.50 -4.78 -29.93
N LEU A 410 28.87 -4.72 -28.76
CA LEU A 410 29.48 -5.09 -27.48
C LEU A 410 29.86 -6.58 -27.42
N GLN A 411 29.00 -7.46 -27.92
CA GLN A 411 29.29 -8.90 -27.98
C GLN A 411 30.48 -9.20 -28.90
N GLN A 412 30.67 -8.43 -29.98
CA GLN A 412 31.81 -8.58 -30.88
C GLN A 412 33.09 -7.98 -30.30
N HIS A 413 32.99 -6.83 -29.64
CA HIS A 413 34.14 -6.07 -29.14
C HIS A 413 34.62 -6.52 -27.75
N GLN A 414 33.73 -7.11 -26.94
CA GLN A 414 33.98 -7.58 -25.57
C GLN A 414 34.70 -6.53 -24.69
N PRO A 415 34.19 -5.28 -24.59
CA PRO A 415 34.84 -4.24 -23.82
C PRO A 415 34.78 -4.55 -22.34
N GLN A 416 35.88 -4.26 -21.64
CA GLN A 416 36.01 -4.56 -20.23
C GLN A 416 35.72 -3.30 -19.37
N LEU A 417 35.92 -2.11 -19.92
CA LEU A 417 35.33 -0.87 -19.41
C LEU A 417 34.55 -0.13 -20.50
N ALA A 418 33.24 -0.05 -20.31
CA ALA A 418 32.33 0.76 -21.10
C ALA A 418 31.95 2.04 -20.33
N VAL A 419 31.76 3.13 -21.06
CA VAL A 419 31.25 4.39 -20.53
C VAL A 419 30.05 4.84 -21.35
N GLU A 420 29.03 5.36 -20.68
CA GLU A 420 27.85 5.96 -21.29
C GLU A 420 27.72 7.40 -20.82
N VAL A 421 27.46 8.31 -21.77
CA VAL A 421 27.11 9.70 -21.52
C VAL A 421 25.62 9.87 -21.77
N GLY A 422 24.85 10.16 -20.72
CA GLY A 422 23.39 10.20 -20.75
C GLY A 422 22.77 8.91 -20.21
N THR A 423 22.44 8.88 -18.92
CA THR A 423 21.81 7.67 -18.31
C THR A 423 20.29 7.69 -18.45
N MET A 424 19.69 8.87 -18.28
CA MET A 424 18.25 9.07 -18.18
C MET A 424 17.57 8.09 -17.20
N ALA A 425 16.68 7.20 -17.66
CA ALA A 425 16.02 6.20 -16.82
C ALA A 425 16.81 4.88 -16.69
N GLY A 426 18.00 4.78 -17.31
CA GLY A 426 18.88 3.61 -17.26
C GLY A 426 18.53 2.50 -18.26
N TYR A 427 17.73 2.78 -19.30
CA TYR A 427 17.33 1.77 -20.29
C TYR A 427 18.52 1.19 -21.07
N SER A 428 19.31 2.06 -21.70
CA SER A 428 20.53 1.71 -22.43
C SER A 428 21.57 1.07 -21.49
N ALA A 429 21.74 1.62 -20.28
CA ALA A 429 22.60 1.02 -19.25
C ALA A 429 22.25 -0.45 -18.94
N ILE A 430 20.95 -0.79 -18.80
CA ILE A 430 20.50 -2.17 -18.62
C ILE A 430 20.87 -3.02 -19.84
N LYS A 431 20.60 -2.54 -21.06
CA LYS A 431 20.88 -3.28 -22.30
C LYS A 431 22.38 -3.53 -22.51
N ILE A 432 23.22 -2.57 -22.16
CA ILE A 432 24.69 -2.72 -22.22
C ILE A 432 25.15 -3.76 -21.19
N ALA A 433 24.71 -3.62 -19.94
CA ALA A 433 25.10 -4.52 -18.85
C ALA A 433 24.73 -5.99 -19.10
N GLN A 434 23.65 -6.24 -19.86
CA GLN A 434 23.21 -7.58 -20.25
C GLN A 434 24.24 -8.37 -21.09
N VAL A 435 25.14 -7.68 -21.79
CA VAL A 435 26.01 -8.31 -22.79
C VAL A 435 27.51 -8.03 -22.57
N LEU A 436 27.86 -7.33 -21.50
CA LEU A 436 29.27 -7.13 -21.15
C LEU A 436 29.95 -8.47 -20.83
N PRO A 437 31.25 -8.63 -21.14
CA PRO A 437 32.01 -9.80 -20.72
C PRO A 437 31.99 -9.97 -19.19
N PRO A 438 32.24 -11.19 -18.68
CA PRO A 438 32.49 -11.41 -17.26
C PRO A 438 33.57 -10.45 -16.72
N GLY A 439 33.27 -9.77 -15.62
CA GLY A 439 34.15 -8.75 -15.03
C GLY A 439 34.11 -7.38 -15.70
N GLY A 440 33.41 -7.25 -16.83
CA GLY A 440 33.17 -5.98 -17.50
C GLY A 440 32.40 -4.99 -16.63
N ARG A 441 32.66 -3.70 -16.81
CA ARG A 441 31.97 -2.63 -16.08
C ARG A 441 31.44 -1.57 -17.03
N LEU A 442 30.26 -1.05 -16.70
CA LEU A 442 29.69 0.14 -17.29
C LEU A 442 29.73 1.29 -16.28
N VAL A 443 30.26 2.44 -16.70
CA VAL A 443 30.07 3.71 -15.99
C VAL A 443 29.11 4.56 -16.79
N SER A 444 27.94 4.85 -16.25
CA SER A 444 26.96 5.70 -16.90
C SER A 444 26.89 7.05 -16.18
N ILE A 445 26.98 8.14 -16.93
CA ILE A 445 27.09 9.50 -16.38
C ILE A 445 25.81 10.28 -16.68
N GLU A 446 25.19 10.82 -15.63
CA GLU A 446 23.98 11.63 -15.71
C GLU A 446 24.19 12.98 -15.01
N LYS A 447 23.80 14.06 -15.70
CA LYS A 447 23.89 15.42 -15.16
C LYS A 447 22.68 15.78 -14.30
N ASP A 448 21.50 15.29 -14.66
CA ASP A 448 20.25 15.54 -13.94
C ASP A 448 20.09 14.56 -12.77
N LEU A 449 20.08 15.10 -11.55
CA LEU A 449 19.98 14.30 -10.34
C LEU A 449 18.66 13.50 -10.27
N SER A 450 17.55 14.04 -10.76
CA SER A 450 16.25 13.36 -10.74
C SER A 450 16.28 12.12 -11.63
N TRP A 451 16.82 12.25 -12.84
CA TRP A 451 16.99 11.12 -13.75
C TRP A 451 17.97 10.10 -13.20
N LEU A 452 19.09 10.54 -12.61
CA LEU A 452 20.03 9.64 -11.96
C LEU A 452 19.36 8.79 -10.86
N LEU A 453 18.51 9.38 -10.04
CA LEU A 453 17.78 8.65 -8.99
C LEU A 453 16.77 7.66 -9.59
N VAL A 454 16.10 8.03 -10.68
CA VAL A 454 15.21 7.14 -11.43
C VAL A 454 15.98 5.95 -12.02
N ALA A 455 17.12 6.20 -12.69
CA ALA A 455 17.98 5.15 -13.21
C ALA A 455 18.47 4.20 -12.11
N LYS A 456 18.97 4.74 -10.98
CA LYS A 456 19.40 3.93 -9.84
C LYS A 456 18.27 3.05 -9.31
N ARG A 457 17.02 3.55 -9.27
CA ARG A 457 15.85 2.76 -8.88
C ARG A 457 15.62 1.59 -9.84
N PHE A 458 15.60 1.85 -11.15
CA PHE A 458 15.34 0.79 -12.15
C PHE A 458 16.48 -0.23 -12.22
N LEU A 459 17.74 0.22 -12.16
CA LEU A 459 18.90 -0.67 -12.11
C LEU A 459 18.89 -1.54 -10.85
N TRP A 460 18.56 -0.96 -9.69
CA TRP A 460 18.36 -1.72 -8.47
C TRP A 460 17.29 -2.79 -8.65
N GLN A 461 16.10 -2.43 -9.16
CA GLN A 461 15.02 -3.40 -9.42
C GLN A 461 15.45 -4.51 -10.39
N ALA A 462 16.12 -4.14 -11.49
CA ALA A 462 16.64 -5.09 -12.48
C ALA A 462 17.62 -6.09 -11.84
N SER A 463 18.48 -5.61 -10.93
CA SER A 463 19.45 -6.45 -10.22
C SER A 463 18.85 -7.45 -9.22
N GLN A 464 17.59 -7.28 -8.78
CA GLN A 464 17.01 -8.11 -7.73
C GLN A 464 16.52 -9.49 -8.21
N GLY A 465 16.32 -9.67 -9.52
CA GLY A 465 15.85 -10.95 -10.07
C GLY A 465 16.85 -12.09 -9.81
N GLU A 466 16.35 -13.29 -9.50
CA GLU A 466 17.12 -14.52 -9.27
C GLU A 466 18.01 -14.85 -10.48
N ALA A 467 17.52 -14.63 -11.70
CA ALA A 467 18.31 -14.77 -12.92
C ALA A 467 19.58 -13.88 -12.91
N ASN A 468 19.52 -12.69 -12.31
CA ASN A 468 20.68 -11.79 -12.17
C ASN A 468 21.63 -12.24 -11.05
N LYS A 469 21.12 -12.83 -9.97
CA LYS A 469 21.95 -13.35 -8.87
C LYS A 469 22.83 -14.52 -9.30
N GLN A 470 22.40 -15.29 -10.28
CA GLN A 470 23.13 -16.44 -10.81
C GLN A 470 24.18 -16.08 -11.88
N ARG A 471 24.22 -14.82 -12.35
CA ARG A 471 25.23 -14.37 -13.33
C ARG A 471 26.61 -14.33 -12.67
N SER A 472 27.63 -14.64 -13.46
CA SER A 472 29.04 -14.45 -13.05
C SER A 472 29.35 -13.00 -12.68
N THR A 473 28.61 -12.04 -13.24
CA THR A 473 28.67 -10.62 -12.86
C THR A 473 27.24 -10.07 -12.81
N PRO A 474 26.64 -9.98 -11.61
CA PRO A 474 25.29 -9.44 -11.44
C PRO A 474 25.18 -8.00 -11.95
N LEU A 475 24.01 -7.62 -12.47
CA LEU A 475 23.80 -6.27 -13.03
C LEU A 475 24.10 -5.16 -12.01
N GLY A 476 23.73 -5.35 -10.74
CA GLY A 476 23.97 -4.39 -9.67
C GLY A 476 25.44 -4.15 -9.31
N SER A 477 26.34 -5.05 -9.71
CA SER A 477 27.79 -4.87 -9.60
C SER A 477 28.46 -4.56 -10.94
N THR A 478 27.71 -4.54 -12.04
CA THR A 478 28.20 -4.26 -13.40
C THR A 478 28.10 -2.78 -13.75
N VAL A 479 27.06 -2.09 -13.25
CA VAL A 479 26.76 -0.70 -13.62
C VAL A 479 27.00 0.26 -12.45
N ASP A 480 27.86 1.24 -12.68
CA ASP A 480 28.07 2.37 -11.78
C ASP A 480 27.48 3.65 -12.39
N VAL A 481 26.46 4.24 -11.74
CA VAL A 481 25.85 5.50 -12.20
C VAL A 481 26.45 6.69 -11.45
N TRP A 482 27.11 7.57 -12.19
CA TRP A 482 27.82 8.73 -11.70
C TRP A 482 27.00 10.00 -11.94
N TRP A 483 27.00 10.87 -10.93
CA TRP A 483 26.37 12.18 -11.02
C TRP A 483 27.39 13.22 -11.45
N GLY A 484 27.04 14.02 -12.47
CA GLY A 484 27.79 15.21 -12.84
C GLY A 484 27.81 15.46 -14.34
N ASP A 485 28.49 16.53 -14.71
CA ASP A 485 28.73 16.87 -16.11
C ASP A 485 29.73 15.88 -16.74
N ALA A 486 29.38 15.32 -17.90
CA ALA A 486 30.18 14.29 -18.54
C ALA A 486 31.57 14.77 -18.96
N VAL A 487 31.71 16.01 -19.44
CA VAL A 487 33.02 16.58 -19.83
C VAL A 487 33.96 16.60 -18.63
N SER A 488 33.45 16.94 -17.44
CA SER A 488 34.24 16.91 -16.21
C SER A 488 34.52 15.49 -15.68
N LYS A 489 33.59 14.55 -15.87
CA LYS A 489 33.67 13.20 -15.28
C LYS A 489 34.44 12.18 -16.10
N LEU A 490 34.46 12.32 -17.42
CA LEU A 490 35.14 11.36 -18.31
C LEU A 490 36.63 11.12 -17.95
N PRO A 491 37.45 12.16 -17.63
CA PRO A 491 38.84 11.95 -17.21
C PRO A 491 38.99 11.17 -15.89
N GLU A 492 38.02 11.30 -14.98
CA GLU A 492 38.03 10.64 -13.68
C GLU A 492 37.78 9.12 -13.80
N VAL A 493 37.03 8.69 -14.83
CA VAL A 493 36.63 7.29 -15.01
C VAL A 493 37.84 6.38 -15.17
N ALA A 494 38.73 6.68 -16.12
CA ALA A 494 39.91 5.86 -16.38
C ALA A 494 40.83 5.76 -15.14
N SER A 495 40.97 6.87 -14.42
CA SER A 495 41.76 6.94 -13.18
C SER A 495 41.17 6.06 -12.07
N LYS A 496 39.85 6.07 -11.88
CA LYS A 496 39.19 5.29 -10.82
C LYS A 496 39.30 3.78 -11.02
N TYR A 497 39.21 3.30 -12.26
CA TYR A 497 39.30 1.87 -12.55
C TYR A 497 40.70 1.42 -12.98
N GLY A 498 41.68 2.32 -13.04
CA GLY A 498 43.06 2.03 -13.41
C GLY A 498 43.21 1.47 -14.82
N ARG A 499 42.33 1.86 -15.74
CA ARG A 499 42.22 1.28 -17.08
C ARG A 499 41.65 2.27 -18.09
N ALA A 500 42.04 2.12 -19.35
CA ALA A 500 41.47 2.88 -20.45
C ALA A 500 40.03 2.44 -20.78
N ILE A 501 39.29 3.32 -21.44
CA ILE A 501 37.91 3.11 -21.88
C ILE A 501 37.95 2.34 -23.20
N ASP A 502 37.32 1.17 -23.22
CA ASP A 502 37.25 0.28 -24.39
C ASP A 502 36.02 0.59 -25.26
N PHE A 503 34.95 1.09 -24.63
CA PHE A 503 33.71 1.44 -25.31
C PHE A 503 33.12 2.72 -24.75
N LEU A 504 32.69 3.64 -25.62
CA LEU A 504 32.06 4.91 -25.24
C LEU A 504 30.75 5.10 -26.01
N LEU A 505 29.62 5.11 -25.32
CA LEU A 505 28.32 5.51 -25.85
C LEU A 505 28.09 7.00 -25.58
N LEU A 506 27.82 7.76 -26.64
CA LEU A 506 27.44 9.16 -26.60
C LEU A 506 25.95 9.28 -26.91
N ASP A 507 25.13 9.39 -25.86
CA ASP A 507 23.66 9.52 -25.91
C ASP A 507 23.19 10.73 -25.06
N GLY A 508 24.00 11.77 -25.07
CA GLY A 508 23.80 13.00 -24.30
C GLY A 508 23.25 14.15 -25.14
N THR A 509 23.60 15.39 -24.80
CA THR A 509 23.17 16.56 -25.58
C THR A 509 23.83 16.53 -26.98
N PRO A 510 23.08 16.54 -28.10
CA PRO A 510 23.67 16.42 -29.46
C PRO A 510 24.71 17.49 -29.80
N LYS A 511 24.54 18.71 -29.26
CA LYS A 511 25.48 19.84 -29.46
C LYS A 511 26.79 19.69 -28.71
N GLU A 512 26.84 18.83 -27.69
CA GLU A 512 27.99 18.62 -26.81
C GLU A 512 28.76 17.34 -27.16
N THR A 513 28.26 16.53 -28.11
CA THR A 513 28.84 15.23 -28.49
C THR A 513 30.34 15.31 -28.81
N LEU A 514 30.80 16.36 -29.50
CA LEU A 514 32.23 16.56 -29.77
C LEU A 514 33.02 16.86 -28.48
N ALA A 515 32.48 17.67 -27.58
CA ALA A 515 33.12 17.99 -26.31
C ALA A 515 33.25 16.75 -25.42
N TYR A 516 32.23 15.88 -25.40
CA TYR A 516 32.30 14.59 -24.71
C TYR A 516 33.42 13.71 -25.28
N LEU A 517 33.51 13.59 -26.61
CA LEU A 517 34.59 12.83 -27.25
C LEU A 517 35.97 13.39 -26.86
N GLN A 518 36.17 14.70 -26.98
CA GLN A 518 37.44 15.36 -26.67
C GLN A 518 37.87 15.15 -25.21
N ALA A 519 36.90 15.16 -24.27
CA ALA A 519 37.17 14.88 -22.86
C ALA A 519 37.57 13.43 -22.60
N ALA A 520 37.06 12.47 -23.38
CA ALA A 520 37.37 11.06 -23.24
C ALA A 520 38.60 10.62 -24.05
N GLU A 521 38.98 11.37 -25.09
CA GLU A 521 39.86 10.91 -26.17
C GLU A 521 41.24 10.41 -25.69
N GLN A 522 41.85 11.10 -24.72
CA GLN A 522 43.14 10.69 -24.14
C GLN A 522 43.05 9.45 -23.24
N HIS A 523 41.83 9.04 -22.89
CA HIS A 523 41.54 7.93 -22.01
C HIS A 523 40.96 6.71 -22.75
N LEU A 524 40.78 6.80 -24.06
CA LEU A 524 40.37 5.69 -24.92
C LEU A 524 41.55 4.73 -25.15
N SER A 525 41.28 3.42 -25.13
CA SER A 525 42.27 2.42 -25.56
C SER A 525 42.44 2.45 -27.09
N PRO A 526 43.61 2.06 -27.64
CA PRO A 526 43.72 1.76 -29.06
C PRO A 526 42.72 0.66 -29.44
N GLY A 527 41.94 0.90 -30.50
CA GLY A 527 40.84 0.03 -30.90
C GLY A 527 39.51 0.28 -30.16
N ALA A 528 39.45 1.23 -29.21
CA ALA A 528 38.22 1.55 -28.51
C ALA A 528 37.11 1.97 -29.47
N MET A 529 35.88 1.56 -29.16
CA MET A 529 34.72 1.85 -29.99
C MET A 529 33.90 3.00 -29.39
N VAL A 530 33.76 4.09 -30.14
CA VAL A 530 32.88 5.21 -29.83
C VAL A 530 31.60 5.06 -30.66
N VAL A 531 30.45 5.00 -30.01
CA VAL A 531 29.14 4.94 -30.66
C VAL A 531 28.35 6.18 -30.27
N ALA A 532 27.90 6.96 -31.24
CA ALA A 532 27.05 8.12 -31.00
C ALA A 532 25.62 7.87 -31.50
N ASP A 533 24.64 8.06 -30.63
CA ASP A 533 23.23 8.02 -31.01
C ASP A 533 22.81 9.33 -31.72
N ASN A 534 21.69 9.25 -32.43
CA ASN A 534 21.03 10.33 -33.17
C ASN A 534 21.86 10.96 -34.28
N ALA A 535 22.84 10.21 -34.79
CA ALA A 535 23.76 10.63 -35.84
C ALA A 535 23.09 10.80 -37.21
N GLY A 536 21.83 10.37 -37.38
CA GLY A 536 21.01 10.66 -38.55
C GLY A 536 20.22 11.94 -38.37
N VAL A 537 19.30 11.95 -37.39
CA VAL A 537 18.34 13.05 -37.19
C VAL A 537 19.02 14.39 -36.86
N PHE A 538 20.19 14.35 -36.20
CA PHE A 538 20.97 15.56 -35.88
C PHE A 538 22.23 15.73 -36.73
N ALA A 539 22.36 15.00 -37.84
CA ALA A 539 23.57 15.00 -38.69
C ALA A 539 23.97 16.40 -39.18
N GLU A 540 23.00 17.17 -39.66
CA GLU A 540 23.20 18.54 -40.15
C GLU A 540 23.06 19.61 -39.06
N GLY A 541 22.76 19.20 -37.83
CA GLY A 541 22.49 20.07 -36.68
C GLY A 541 23.57 19.96 -35.60
N GLY A 542 23.14 19.62 -34.37
CA GLY A 542 24.01 19.60 -33.19
C GLY A 542 25.22 18.67 -33.31
N MET A 543 25.08 17.55 -34.03
CA MET A 543 26.17 16.58 -34.17
C MET A 543 27.12 16.86 -35.33
N LYS A 544 26.83 17.86 -36.18
CA LYS A 544 27.66 18.18 -37.34
C LYS A 544 29.15 18.35 -37.01
N PRO A 545 29.55 19.07 -35.95
CA PRO A 545 30.96 19.20 -35.58
C PRO A 545 31.59 17.86 -35.19
N TYR A 546 30.87 17.01 -34.45
CA TYR A 546 31.33 15.67 -34.07
C TYR A 546 31.54 14.79 -35.30
N LEU A 547 30.55 14.74 -36.20
CA LEU A 547 30.61 13.90 -37.41
C LEU A 547 31.74 14.33 -38.34
N GLN A 548 31.93 15.64 -38.55
CA GLN A 548 33.05 16.16 -39.34
C GLN A 548 34.40 15.79 -38.71
N TYR A 549 34.50 15.85 -37.38
CA TYR A 549 35.72 15.51 -36.66
C TYR A 549 36.08 14.03 -36.82
N VAL A 550 35.18 13.10 -36.50
CA VAL A 550 35.49 11.66 -36.55
C VAL A 550 35.67 11.14 -37.97
N ARG A 551 34.90 11.67 -38.95
CA ARG A 551 35.01 11.26 -40.37
C ARG A 551 36.21 11.87 -41.10
N GLY A 552 36.71 13.01 -40.61
CA GLY A 552 37.85 13.72 -41.22
C GLY A 552 39.21 13.46 -40.55
N SER A 553 39.23 12.79 -39.39
CA SER A 553 40.43 12.54 -38.61
C SER A 553 41.11 11.23 -38.99
N SER A 554 42.44 11.24 -39.12
CA SER A 554 43.23 10.00 -39.30
C SER A 554 43.30 9.14 -38.04
N SER A 555 42.80 9.65 -36.91
CA SER A 555 42.81 8.93 -35.63
C SER A 555 41.58 8.05 -35.43
N TYR A 556 40.60 8.09 -36.34
CA TYR A 556 39.39 7.29 -36.27
C TYR A 556 39.09 6.60 -37.60
N SER A 557 38.49 5.42 -37.51
CA SER A 557 37.81 4.77 -38.63
C SER A 557 36.31 4.75 -38.32
N SER A 558 35.53 5.51 -39.09
CA SER A 558 34.10 5.73 -38.81
C SER A 558 33.20 5.09 -39.86
N ARG A 559 32.06 4.57 -39.41
CA ARG A 559 30.98 4.07 -40.26
C ARG A 559 29.62 4.42 -39.67
N TYR A 560 28.68 4.74 -40.54
CA TYR A 560 27.29 5.00 -40.17
C TYR A 560 26.44 3.72 -40.26
N ILE A 561 25.60 3.47 -39.27
CA ILE A 561 24.60 2.39 -39.27
C ILE A 561 23.22 3.02 -39.29
N ALA A 562 22.57 2.97 -40.45
CA ALA A 562 21.21 3.45 -40.64
C ALA A 562 20.20 2.61 -39.87
N THR A 563 19.24 3.28 -39.22
CA THR A 563 18.10 2.67 -38.55
C THR A 563 16.98 3.73 -38.45
N THR A 564 16.10 3.62 -37.45
CA THR A 564 14.99 4.54 -37.25
C THR A 564 15.01 5.12 -35.84
N LEU A 565 14.40 6.28 -35.67
CA LEU A 565 14.22 6.91 -34.37
C LEU A 565 13.40 6.00 -33.43
N GLU A 566 13.61 6.14 -32.12
CA GLU A 566 13.01 5.27 -31.10
C GLU A 566 11.49 5.15 -31.23
N TRP A 567 11.02 3.91 -31.46
CA TRP A 567 9.62 3.55 -31.72
C TRP A 567 8.93 4.27 -32.88
N ARG A 568 9.70 4.96 -33.74
CA ARG A 568 9.22 5.68 -34.93
C ARG A 568 9.86 5.10 -36.18
N ASP A 569 9.19 4.12 -36.76
CA ASP A 569 9.64 3.46 -37.99
C ASP A 569 9.56 4.38 -39.23
N ASP A 570 8.86 5.52 -39.10
CA ASP A 570 8.66 6.54 -40.12
C ASP A 570 9.74 7.62 -40.15
N VAL A 571 10.66 7.65 -39.17
CA VAL A 571 11.73 8.65 -39.07
C VAL A 571 13.08 7.97 -39.17
N GLU A 572 13.84 8.33 -40.20
CA GLU A 572 15.21 7.87 -40.37
C GLU A 572 16.12 8.46 -39.28
N ASP A 573 16.96 7.60 -38.71
CA ASP A 573 18.01 7.97 -37.77
C ASP A 573 19.18 6.98 -37.90
N GLY A 574 20.24 7.12 -37.10
CA GLY A 574 21.30 6.12 -37.08
C GLY A 574 22.35 6.33 -36.02
N LEU A 575 23.23 5.33 -35.93
CA LEU A 575 24.39 5.34 -35.04
C LEU A 575 25.65 5.63 -35.84
N GLU A 576 26.47 6.57 -35.38
CA GLU A 576 27.84 6.71 -35.87
C GLU A 576 28.75 5.82 -35.03
N VAL A 577 29.44 4.86 -35.65
CA VAL A 577 30.40 3.98 -34.97
C VAL A 577 31.80 4.35 -35.43
N SER A 578 32.64 4.81 -34.50
CA SER A 578 34.01 5.25 -34.75
C SER A 578 34.99 4.46 -33.90
N THR A 579 35.93 3.76 -34.54
CA THR A 579 37.00 3.01 -33.87
C THR A 579 38.24 3.87 -33.76
N ARG A 580 38.83 3.99 -32.56
CA ARG A 580 40.10 4.68 -32.34
C ARG A 580 41.25 3.88 -32.95
N LEU A 581 42.04 4.49 -33.83
CA LEU A 581 43.17 3.85 -34.53
C LEU A 581 44.48 3.90 -33.73
#